data_AF-A0A9Q9ICU9-F1
#
_entry.id   AF-A0A9Q9ICU9-F1
#
_cell.length_a   1.000
_cell.length_b   1.000
_cell.length_c   1.000
_cell.angle_alpha   90.00
_cell.angle_beta   90.00
_cell.angle_gamma   90.00
#
_symmetry.space_group_name_H-M   'P 1'
#
loop_
_entity.id
_entity.type
_entity.pdbx_description
1 polymer ?
#
loop_
_entity_poly.entity_id
_entity_poly.type
_entity_poly.pdbx_seq_one_letter_code
_entity_poly.pdbx_strand_id
1 'polypeptide(L)'
;MHFRSLTRSNLVRAGAVLGVAAAAVLTTATSASAAVALTISPATGPANSANGPTVTINTTTAVFSGTPAVSFQLAGTAAPASPQTVAQPPSALNACWPTYPSAVTPTTATAAGVVNSTNVQVFSPTKLYVKVPSLPTIGTPPTKYNVCVYSGTDPWVSNANPGSVLLANLNSGYSVSVAATITSVTPVSGPARGGTPIVVTGTGLTGATVMLGGVAMTPTIASDGLSFTAVTPPHAADGQPVALSVTTAGGTVTRQNAFTYSNGITVSPNTMPKSQAGTGRTIEVTGVGFSSLNPQNTAGGTTPDTLGAHVFLSRGPYDSTTVAGHKANPQVSECADVMVLNDGLLICKIGMVPYTRTTSDATVTGTTLVSPTANFTSADVGLAVTAGTATVPAPGVLAANTVIASVTSPTTAVLNNAATTDGLLVGATLAGSRTIASATTSTSGGVTTLTANTGTGLFTSADIGRMVNNTGVYITSITDTDTAILSGPLATDLSAANAVLKNVLPDGAYTVTVVNDGRLNAVVNNPSYNQSVISSGSTFTVGDYVTTS
;
A
#
# COMPACT_ATOMS: atom_id res chain seq x y z
N MET A 1 -84.44 -13.16 75.15
CA MET A 1 -85.68 -13.69 74.53
C MET A 1 -85.33 -15.01 73.87
N HIS A 2 -85.69 -16.12 74.52
CA HIS A 2 -86.72 -17.07 74.05
C HIS A 2 -86.29 -17.84 72.80
N PHE A 3 -85.80 -19.08 72.92
CA PHE A 3 -86.50 -20.38 73.10
C PHE A 3 -86.34 -21.18 71.80
N ARG A 4 -85.62 -22.32 71.84
CA ARG A 4 -86.10 -23.69 71.52
C ARG A 4 -86.33 -23.97 70.00
N SER A 5 -86.21 -25.17 69.43
CA SER A 5 -86.11 -26.54 69.93
C SER A 5 -85.86 -27.48 68.74
N LEU A 6 -85.02 -28.50 68.96
CA LEU A 6 -85.09 -29.93 68.58
C LEU A 6 -85.97 -30.38 67.39
N THR A 7 -85.39 -31.25 66.54
CA THR A 7 -85.72 -32.69 66.32
C THR A 7 -84.89 -33.20 65.12
N ARG A 8 -83.88 -34.08 65.22
CA ARG A 8 -83.78 -35.53 65.53
C ARG A 8 -84.50 -36.52 64.58
N SER A 9 -83.69 -37.51 64.16
CA SER A 9 -84.03 -38.91 63.78
C SER A 9 -84.52 -39.15 62.33
N ASN A 10 -84.20 -40.23 61.63
CA ASN A 10 -83.27 -41.35 61.78
C ASN A 10 -83.39 -42.22 60.49
N LEU A 11 -82.34 -42.98 60.19
CA LEU A 11 -82.38 -44.38 59.69
C LEU A 11 -82.64 -44.74 58.20
N VAL A 12 -81.74 -45.66 57.77
CA VAL A 12 -81.86 -46.80 56.84
C VAL A 12 -81.25 -46.69 55.42
N ARG A 13 -80.11 -47.39 55.29
CA ARG A 13 -79.56 -48.17 54.16
C ARG A 13 -80.50 -48.46 52.97
N ALA A 14 -79.96 -48.26 51.76
CA ALA A 14 -79.96 -49.29 50.70
C ALA A 14 -78.82 -48.99 49.72
N GLY A 15 -78.08 -50.03 49.35
CA GLY A 15 -76.90 -49.92 48.50
C GLY A 15 -77.18 -49.98 47.00
N ALA A 16 -76.14 -49.56 46.29
CA ALA A 16 -75.57 -50.18 45.11
C ALA A 16 -75.96 -49.69 43.69
N VAL A 17 -74.88 -49.54 42.92
CA VAL A 17 -74.68 -49.77 41.48
C VAL A 17 -74.63 -48.55 40.54
N LEU A 18 -73.37 -48.20 40.21
CA LEU A 18 -72.76 -47.86 38.91
C LEU A 18 -73.49 -46.94 37.91
N GLY A 19 -72.76 -45.90 37.49
CA GLY A 19 -72.95 -45.22 36.21
C GLY A 19 -72.21 -43.89 36.12
N VAL A 20 -70.92 -43.91 35.76
CA VAL A 20 -70.14 -42.70 35.45
C VAL A 20 -70.61 -42.16 34.10
N ALA A 21 -71.09 -40.91 34.07
CA ALA A 21 -71.28 -40.14 32.84
C ALA A 21 -70.45 -38.85 32.93
N ALA A 22 -69.55 -38.68 31.96
CA ALA A 22 -68.59 -37.59 31.86
C ALA A 22 -69.30 -36.24 31.63
N ALA A 23 -69.04 -35.27 32.51
CA ALA A 23 -69.35 -33.87 32.24
C ALA A 23 -68.20 -33.24 31.44
N ALA A 24 -68.48 -32.85 30.21
CA ALA A 24 -67.55 -32.13 29.35
C ALA A 24 -67.18 -30.78 30.00
N VAL A 25 -65.92 -30.65 30.40
CA VAL A 25 -65.33 -29.36 30.76
C VAL A 25 -65.14 -28.59 29.45
N LEU A 26 -65.95 -27.54 29.26
CA LEU A 26 -65.69 -26.50 28.26
C LEU A 26 -64.38 -25.81 28.66
N THR A 27 -63.25 -26.22 28.09
CA THR A 27 -62.00 -25.48 28.24
C THR A 27 -62.11 -24.22 27.40
N THR A 28 -62.18 -23.08 28.07
CA THR A 28 -61.96 -21.77 27.46
C THR A 28 -60.59 -21.80 26.79
N ALA A 29 -60.53 -21.61 25.48
CA ALA A 29 -59.29 -21.39 24.76
C ALA A 29 -58.58 -20.20 25.39
N THR A 30 -57.49 -20.47 26.11
CA THR A 30 -56.58 -19.42 26.58
C THR A 30 -56.02 -18.74 25.34
N SER A 31 -56.29 -17.45 25.20
CA SER A 31 -55.65 -16.59 24.20
C SER A 31 -54.14 -16.80 24.26
N ALA A 32 -53.54 -17.27 23.15
CA ALA A 32 -52.10 -17.41 23.02
C ALA A 32 -51.43 -16.08 23.40
N SER A 33 -50.62 -16.08 24.46
CA SER A 33 -49.83 -14.89 24.81
C SER A 33 -48.93 -14.55 23.64
N ALA A 34 -48.97 -13.30 23.17
CA ALA A 34 -48.11 -12.83 22.10
C ALA A 34 -46.64 -13.05 22.48
N ALA A 35 -45.85 -13.62 21.57
CA ALA A 35 -44.42 -13.82 21.79
C ALA A 35 -43.71 -12.49 22.04
N VAL A 36 -42.70 -12.51 22.91
CA VAL A 36 -41.95 -11.31 23.28
C VAL A 36 -41.02 -10.93 22.13
N ALA A 37 -40.93 -9.64 21.80
CA ALA A 37 -39.97 -9.17 20.82
C ALA A 37 -38.52 -9.37 21.33
N LEU A 38 -37.63 -9.82 20.45
CA LEU A 38 -36.19 -9.94 20.75
C LEU A 38 -35.35 -8.98 19.91
N THR A 39 -34.13 -8.73 20.38
CA THR A 39 -33.05 -8.11 19.60
C THR A 39 -31.96 -9.14 19.36
N ILE A 40 -31.26 -9.02 18.24
CA ILE A 40 -30.14 -9.88 17.85
C ILE A 40 -28.94 -9.04 17.47
N SER A 41 -27.74 -9.44 17.91
CA SER A 41 -26.49 -8.77 17.51
C SER A 41 -25.34 -9.78 17.38
N PRO A 42 -24.61 -9.80 16.24
CA PRO A 42 -24.92 -9.06 15.00
C PRO A 42 -26.21 -9.57 14.34
N ALA A 43 -26.87 -8.69 13.56
CA ALA A 43 -28.10 -9.01 12.83
C ALA A 43 -27.86 -9.61 11.42
N THR A 44 -26.60 -9.78 11.03
CA THR A 44 -26.22 -10.34 9.74
C THR A 44 -25.07 -11.34 9.87
N GLY A 45 -24.90 -12.21 8.87
CA GLY A 45 -23.76 -13.12 8.81
C GLY A 45 -23.56 -13.84 7.48
N PRO A 46 -22.51 -14.66 7.37
CA PRO A 46 -22.20 -15.44 6.18
C PRO A 46 -23.24 -16.55 5.95
N ALA A 47 -23.64 -16.69 4.69
CA ALA A 47 -24.39 -17.85 4.22
C ALA A 47 -23.52 -19.11 4.19
N ASN A 48 -24.15 -20.27 4.33
CA ASN A 48 -23.55 -21.61 4.20
C ASN A 48 -22.32 -21.86 5.11
N SER A 49 -22.19 -21.12 6.22
CA SER A 49 -21.09 -21.31 7.16
C SER A 49 -21.43 -22.38 8.19
N ALA A 50 -20.75 -23.52 8.11
CA ALA A 50 -20.87 -24.59 9.11
C ALA A 50 -20.54 -24.12 10.53
N ASN A 51 -19.72 -23.06 10.66
CA ASN A 51 -19.34 -22.41 11.91
C ASN A 51 -19.70 -20.92 11.88
N GLY A 52 -20.97 -20.59 11.59
CA GLY A 52 -21.48 -19.22 11.54
C GLY A 52 -21.20 -18.38 12.80
N PRO A 53 -21.41 -17.06 12.79
CA PRO A 53 -21.09 -16.20 13.93
C PRO A 53 -21.88 -16.60 15.18
N THR A 54 -21.33 -16.29 16.36
CA THR A 54 -22.11 -16.35 17.60
C THR A 54 -22.90 -15.05 17.71
N VAL A 55 -24.21 -15.15 17.84
CA VAL A 55 -25.12 -14.02 18.03
C VAL A 55 -25.57 -13.94 19.48
N THR A 56 -25.77 -12.71 19.95
CA THR A 56 -26.42 -12.41 21.22
C THR A 56 -27.89 -12.13 20.96
N ILE A 57 -28.76 -12.85 21.66
CA ILE A 57 -30.21 -12.59 21.65
C ILE A 57 -30.60 -11.99 23.00
N ASN A 58 -31.26 -10.84 23.00
CA ASN A 58 -31.81 -10.23 24.22
C ASN A 58 -33.32 -10.01 24.10
N THR A 59 -34.03 -10.14 25.22
CA THR A 59 -35.46 -9.82 25.36
C THR A 59 -35.67 -8.85 26.52
N THR A 60 -36.82 -8.18 26.56
CA THR A 60 -37.17 -7.28 27.67
C THR A 60 -37.86 -8.02 28.82
N THR A 61 -38.70 -9.00 28.51
CA THR A 61 -39.59 -9.66 29.49
C THR A 61 -39.68 -11.17 29.38
N ALA A 62 -39.13 -11.80 28.32
CA ALA A 62 -39.15 -13.26 28.21
C ALA A 62 -38.18 -13.88 29.20
N VAL A 63 -38.62 -14.94 29.89
CA VAL A 63 -37.82 -15.73 30.81
C VAL A 63 -37.36 -17.00 30.10
N PHE A 64 -36.10 -17.03 29.70
CA PHE A 64 -35.41 -18.22 29.22
C PHE A 64 -35.05 -19.11 30.42
N SER A 65 -35.62 -20.31 30.43
CA SER A 65 -35.35 -21.33 31.47
C SER A 65 -35.05 -22.67 30.80
N GLY A 66 -34.19 -23.48 31.40
CA GLY A 66 -33.74 -24.74 30.81
C GLY A 66 -32.88 -24.50 29.57
N THR A 67 -33.01 -25.34 28.55
CA THR A 67 -32.31 -25.20 27.26
C THR A 67 -33.31 -24.84 26.17
N PRO A 68 -33.57 -23.55 25.88
CA PRO A 68 -34.55 -23.17 24.87
C PRO A 68 -34.09 -23.57 23.46
N ALA A 69 -35.03 -23.94 22.60
CA ALA A 69 -34.75 -24.22 21.19
C ALA A 69 -34.76 -22.92 20.37
N VAL A 70 -33.73 -22.72 19.54
CA VAL A 70 -33.61 -21.54 18.66
C VAL A 70 -33.64 -21.98 17.21
N SER A 71 -34.54 -21.38 16.44
CA SER A 71 -34.78 -21.70 15.03
C SER A 71 -34.67 -20.46 14.15
N PHE A 72 -34.05 -20.64 12.99
CA PHE A 72 -33.99 -19.67 11.90
C PHE A 72 -34.94 -20.15 10.80
N GLN A 73 -36.01 -19.39 10.57
CA GLN A 73 -37.04 -19.74 9.58
C GLN A 73 -36.99 -18.75 8.42
N LEU A 74 -36.91 -19.24 7.18
CA LEU A 74 -36.81 -18.44 5.98
C LEU A 74 -37.99 -17.46 5.91
N ALA A 75 -37.67 -16.16 5.84
CA ALA A 75 -38.66 -15.11 5.81
C ALA A 75 -39.19 -14.90 4.39
N GLY A 76 -40.51 -14.71 4.26
CA GLY A 76 -41.20 -14.52 2.98
C GLY A 76 -42.12 -13.32 2.90
N THR A 77 -42.83 -13.20 1.77
CA THR A 77 -43.86 -12.19 1.51
C THR A 77 -45.30 -12.72 1.67
N ALA A 78 -45.50 -14.02 1.89
CA ALA A 78 -46.83 -14.63 1.99
C ALA A 78 -47.16 -15.06 3.44
N ALA A 79 -48.31 -14.63 3.94
CA ALA A 79 -48.79 -14.94 5.29
C ALA A 79 -49.09 -16.45 5.45
N PRO A 80 -48.82 -17.07 6.61
CA PRO A 80 -49.25 -18.45 6.85
C PRO A 80 -50.77 -18.51 6.99
N ALA A 81 -51.42 -19.35 6.17
CA ALA A 81 -52.76 -19.82 6.46
C ALA A 81 -52.69 -20.86 7.60
N SER A 82 -53.61 -20.76 8.56
CA SER A 82 -53.78 -21.66 9.72
C SER A 82 -53.86 -23.16 9.36
N PRO A 83 -53.77 -24.05 10.37
CA PRO A 83 -52.68 -25.02 10.50
C PRO A 83 -52.65 -26.03 9.34
N GLN A 84 -51.57 -26.00 8.56
CA GLN A 84 -51.36 -26.94 7.46
C GLN A 84 -51.04 -28.34 8.03
N THR A 85 -51.94 -29.30 7.80
CA THR A 85 -51.63 -30.72 7.87
C THR A 85 -50.56 -31.03 6.81
N VAL A 86 -49.39 -31.44 7.30
CA VAL A 86 -48.19 -31.92 6.59
C VAL A 86 -48.45 -32.46 5.17
N ALA A 87 -48.19 -31.66 4.12
CA ALA A 87 -47.91 -32.13 2.75
C ALA A 87 -47.47 -31.04 1.73
N GLN A 88 -46.95 -29.87 2.14
CA GLN A 88 -46.47 -28.88 1.14
C GLN A 88 -45.18 -28.18 1.61
N PRO A 89 -44.15 -28.05 0.76
CA PRO A 89 -42.96 -27.26 1.10
C PRO A 89 -43.41 -25.81 1.31
N PRO A 90 -43.09 -25.18 2.46
CA PRO A 90 -43.64 -23.86 2.76
C PRO A 90 -43.02 -22.82 1.84
N SER A 91 -43.90 -22.06 1.19
CA SER A 91 -43.65 -20.67 0.85
C SER A 91 -43.12 -19.92 2.08
N ALA A 92 -42.18 -19.01 1.86
CA ALA A 92 -41.47 -18.31 2.92
C ALA A 92 -42.44 -17.59 3.90
N LEU A 93 -42.09 -17.58 5.20
CA LEU A 93 -43.01 -17.27 6.30
C LEU A 93 -42.93 -15.81 6.77
N ASN A 94 -44.06 -15.14 6.97
CA ASN A 94 -44.10 -13.75 7.48
C ASN A 94 -43.79 -13.62 8.98
N ALA A 95 -43.88 -14.70 9.75
CA ALA A 95 -43.61 -14.72 11.18
C ALA A 95 -43.17 -16.11 11.64
N CYS A 96 -42.58 -16.18 12.83
CA CYS A 96 -42.34 -17.43 13.53
C CYS A 96 -43.64 -18.22 13.76
N TRP A 97 -43.55 -19.55 13.70
CA TRP A 97 -44.67 -20.39 14.10
C TRP A 97 -45.02 -20.19 15.58
N PRO A 98 -46.31 -20.14 15.94
CA PRO A 98 -46.73 -19.95 17.34
C PRO A 98 -46.45 -21.20 18.22
N THR A 99 -46.44 -22.37 17.59
CA THR A 99 -46.08 -23.66 18.20
C THR A 99 -45.09 -24.39 17.30
N TYR A 100 -44.13 -25.06 17.93
CA TYR A 100 -43.13 -25.84 17.21
C TYR A 100 -43.77 -27.13 16.65
N PRO A 101 -43.62 -27.44 15.35
CA PRO A 101 -44.31 -28.56 14.73
C PRO A 101 -43.76 -29.91 15.18
N SER A 102 -44.66 -30.89 15.26
CA SER A 102 -44.36 -32.29 15.53
C SER A 102 -43.68 -32.93 14.31
N ALA A 103 -42.40 -33.29 14.45
CA ALA A 103 -41.62 -34.16 13.57
C ALA A 103 -41.74 -33.90 12.04
N VAL A 104 -40.77 -33.16 11.48
CA VAL A 104 -40.40 -33.30 10.05
C VAL A 104 -39.32 -34.38 9.97
N THR A 105 -39.52 -35.45 9.21
CA THR A 105 -38.51 -36.49 9.03
C THR A 105 -37.24 -35.90 8.37
N PRO A 106 -36.02 -36.31 8.79
CA PRO A 106 -34.78 -35.55 8.51
C PRO A 106 -34.26 -35.62 7.07
N THR A 107 -34.94 -36.30 6.14
CA THR A 107 -34.41 -36.47 4.78
C THR A 107 -34.59 -35.24 3.90
N THR A 108 -35.39 -34.26 4.31
CA THR A 108 -35.68 -33.04 3.52
C THR A 108 -35.76 -31.76 4.36
N ALA A 109 -35.06 -31.66 5.51
CA ALA A 109 -35.03 -30.41 6.29
C ALA A 109 -34.45 -29.21 5.52
N THR A 110 -33.67 -29.48 4.47
CA THR A 110 -33.23 -28.49 3.46
C THR A 110 -34.38 -27.94 2.60
N ALA A 111 -35.55 -28.59 2.55
CA ALA A 111 -36.71 -28.19 1.75
C ALA A 111 -37.72 -27.29 2.49
N ALA A 112 -37.60 -27.12 3.81
CA ALA A 112 -38.60 -26.38 4.61
C ALA A 112 -38.19 -24.95 5.01
N GLY A 113 -36.97 -24.51 4.68
CA GLY A 113 -36.49 -23.18 5.06
C GLY A 113 -36.32 -22.97 6.57
N VAL A 114 -36.39 -24.03 7.38
CA VAL A 114 -36.26 -23.98 8.85
C VAL A 114 -34.97 -24.68 9.27
N VAL A 115 -34.08 -23.95 9.95
CA VAL A 115 -32.78 -24.46 10.41
C VAL A 115 -32.63 -24.16 11.90
N ASN A 116 -32.34 -25.18 12.70
CA ASN A 116 -32.18 -25.01 14.14
C ASN A 116 -30.71 -24.84 14.52
N SER A 117 -30.47 -24.06 15.58
CA SER A 117 -29.17 -24.01 16.21
C SER A 117 -29.06 -25.13 17.25
N THR A 118 -27.99 -25.92 17.14
CA THR A 118 -27.64 -26.98 18.11
C THR A 118 -26.78 -26.46 19.26
N ASN A 119 -26.39 -25.19 19.23
CA ASN A 119 -25.49 -24.59 20.22
C ASN A 119 -26.07 -23.28 20.74
N VAL A 120 -26.87 -23.43 21.78
CA VAL A 120 -27.58 -22.37 22.50
C VAL A 120 -27.11 -22.38 23.95
N GLN A 121 -26.65 -21.23 24.44
CA GLN A 121 -26.27 -21.03 25.83
C GLN A 121 -27.13 -19.95 26.47
N VAL A 122 -27.77 -20.27 27.59
CA VAL A 122 -28.49 -19.29 28.40
C VAL A 122 -27.49 -18.56 29.29
N PHE A 123 -27.36 -17.26 29.10
CA PHE A 123 -26.50 -16.42 29.94
C PHE A 123 -27.27 -15.82 31.12
N SER A 124 -28.53 -15.43 30.88
CA SER A 124 -29.45 -14.93 31.90
C SER A 124 -30.90 -15.19 31.43
N PRO A 125 -31.91 -14.97 32.30
CA PRO A 125 -33.31 -15.12 31.91
C PRO A 125 -33.71 -14.34 30.65
N THR A 126 -33.03 -13.24 30.31
CA THR A 126 -33.36 -12.41 29.14
C THR A 126 -32.25 -12.39 28.09
N LYS A 127 -31.22 -13.25 28.20
CA LYS A 127 -30.06 -13.24 27.30
C LYS A 127 -29.56 -14.64 26.91
N LEU A 128 -29.41 -14.87 25.60
CA LEU A 128 -28.84 -16.09 25.01
C LEU A 128 -27.61 -15.78 24.16
N TYR A 129 -26.68 -16.71 24.11
CA TYR A 129 -25.68 -16.81 23.05
C TYR A 129 -26.02 -18.00 22.15
N VAL A 130 -26.04 -17.77 20.84
CA VAL A 130 -26.45 -18.79 19.86
C VAL A 130 -25.39 -18.85 18.76
N LYS A 131 -24.86 -20.04 18.47
CA LYS A 131 -24.07 -20.24 17.26
C LYS A 131 -25.03 -20.32 16.07
N VAL A 132 -24.89 -19.42 15.11
CA VAL A 132 -25.74 -19.45 13.91
C VAL A 132 -25.41 -20.70 13.09
N PRO A 133 -26.39 -21.55 12.77
CA PRO A 133 -26.18 -22.74 11.95
C PRO A 133 -25.92 -22.37 10.48
N SER A 134 -25.61 -23.36 9.64
CA SER A 134 -25.45 -23.14 8.20
C SER A 134 -26.81 -22.74 7.58
N LEU A 135 -26.92 -21.49 7.15
CA LEU A 135 -28.12 -20.95 6.51
C LEU A 135 -27.89 -20.72 5.01
N PRO A 136 -28.73 -21.28 4.12
CA PRO A 136 -28.59 -21.09 2.68
C PRO A 136 -29.02 -19.69 2.21
N THR A 137 -28.48 -19.27 1.07
CA THR A 137 -29.01 -18.12 0.31
C THR A 137 -30.03 -18.59 -0.70
N ILE A 138 -31.14 -17.88 -0.84
CA ILE A 138 -32.19 -18.11 -1.83
C ILE A 138 -32.46 -16.79 -2.56
N GLY A 139 -32.48 -16.84 -3.90
CA GLY A 139 -32.64 -15.65 -4.74
C GLY A 139 -31.43 -14.71 -4.66
N THR A 140 -31.67 -13.42 -4.88
CA THR A 140 -30.64 -12.37 -4.76
C THR A 140 -30.40 -12.07 -3.28
N PRO A 141 -29.17 -12.29 -2.75
CA PRO A 141 -28.84 -11.95 -1.36
C PRO A 141 -29.00 -10.44 -1.08
N PRO A 142 -29.24 -10.04 0.18
CA PRO A 142 -29.26 -10.89 1.37
C PRO A 142 -30.58 -11.65 1.56
N THR A 143 -30.49 -12.90 2.03
CA THR A 143 -31.64 -13.74 2.40
C THR A 143 -32.01 -13.51 3.86
N LYS A 144 -33.29 -13.23 4.14
CA LYS A 144 -33.79 -12.91 5.49
C LYS A 144 -34.38 -14.12 6.19
N TYR A 145 -34.23 -14.15 7.51
CA TYR A 145 -34.72 -15.18 8.41
C TYR A 145 -35.47 -14.55 9.59
N ASN A 146 -36.58 -15.16 9.96
CA ASN A 146 -37.20 -15.02 11.27
C ASN A 146 -36.34 -15.76 12.30
N VAL A 147 -36.13 -15.16 13.47
CA VAL A 147 -35.45 -15.79 14.60
C VAL A 147 -36.49 -16.13 15.64
N CYS A 148 -36.62 -17.41 15.98
CA CYS A 148 -37.69 -17.95 16.81
C CYS A 148 -37.10 -18.69 18.00
N VAL A 149 -37.52 -18.32 19.21
CA VAL A 149 -37.12 -18.97 20.47
C VAL A 149 -38.33 -19.67 21.05
N TYR A 150 -38.23 -20.99 21.28
CA TYR A 150 -39.33 -21.82 21.77
C TYR A 150 -39.05 -22.40 23.16
N SER A 151 -40.12 -22.71 23.90
CA SER A 151 -40.05 -23.35 25.21
C SER A 151 -39.68 -24.83 25.10
N GLY A 152 -38.53 -25.27 25.62
CA GLY A 152 -38.13 -26.69 25.66
C GLY A 152 -36.80 -26.99 24.96
N THR A 153 -36.25 -28.17 25.23
CA THR A 153 -34.95 -28.65 24.75
C THR A 153 -34.94 -28.93 23.24
N ASP A 154 -33.80 -28.67 22.58
CA ASP A 154 -33.61 -28.84 21.12
C ASP A 154 -34.25 -30.14 20.58
N PRO A 155 -35.28 -30.06 19.71
CA PRO A 155 -36.04 -31.21 19.22
C PRO A 155 -35.24 -32.18 18.33
N TRP A 156 -34.08 -31.78 17.82
CA TRP A 156 -33.40 -32.52 16.75
C TRP A 156 -32.69 -33.81 17.18
N VAL A 157 -32.44 -34.00 18.48
CA VAL A 157 -31.76 -35.20 18.96
C VAL A 157 -32.72 -36.29 19.46
N SER A 158 -34.03 -36.00 19.61
CA SER A 158 -34.92 -36.95 20.29
C SER A 158 -36.42 -36.89 20.01
N ASN A 159 -36.93 -36.06 19.10
CA ASN A 159 -38.39 -35.93 18.90
C ASN A 159 -39.13 -35.55 20.21
N ALA A 160 -38.42 -34.95 21.18
CA ALA A 160 -38.83 -34.96 22.58
C ALA A 160 -39.78 -33.83 23.01
N ASN A 161 -40.26 -32.96 22.11
CA ASN A 161 -41.32 -31.99 22.45
C ASN A 161 -42.05 -31.41 21.21
N PRO A 162 -42.94 -32.19 20.57
CA PRO A 162 -44.03 -31.60 19.78
C PRO A 162 -44.87 -30.65 20.67
N GLY A 163 -45.10 -29.41 20.22
CA GLY A 163 -45.98 -28.46 20.92
C GLY A 163 -45.29 -27.37 21.76
N SER A 164 -43.96 -27.21 21.68
CA SER A 164 -43.24 -26.09 22.31
C SER A 164 -43.82 -24.73 21.89
N VAL A 165 -44.04 -23.83 22.86
CA VAL A 165 -44.66 -22.52 22.66
C VAL A 165 -43.58 -21.49 22.28
N LEU A 166 -43.90 -20.59 21.36
CA LEU A 166 -43.03 -19.47 20.99
C LEU A 166 -42.88 -18.49 22.18
N LEU A 167 -41.65 -18.38 22.70
CA LEU A 167 -41.29 -17.48 23.81
C LEU A 167 -40.96 -16.09 23.31
N ALA A 168 -40.14 -16.01 22.27
CA ALA A 168 -39.68 -14.75 21.70
C ALA A 168 -39.42 -14.88 20.21
N ASN A 169 -39.62 -13.78 19.47
CA ASN A 169 -39.35 -13.75 18.05
C ASN A 169 -38.80 -12.41 17.56
N LEU A 170 -38.12 -12.51 16.41
CA LEU A 170 -37.77 -11.39 15.56
C LEU A 170 -38.06 -11.77 14.12
N ASN A 171 -39.10 -11.18 13.55
CA ASN A 171 -39.50 -11.49 12.17
C ASN A 171 -38.58 -10.75 11.19
N SER A 172 -38.04 -11.48 10.21
CA SER A 172 -37.15 -10.97 9.15
C SER A 172 -35.93 -10.18 9.64
N GLY A 173 -35.51 -10.37 10.89
CA GLY A 173 -34.48 -9.53 11.51
C GLY A 173 -33.08 -10.15 11.56
N TYR A 174 -32.88 -11.36 11.03
CA TYR A 174 -31.55 -11.89 10.73
C TYR A 174 -31.36 -12.05 9.23
N SER A 175 -30.23 -11.59 8.67
CA SER A 175 -29.98 -11.68 7.23
C SER A 175 -28.66 -12.36 6.93
N VAL A 176 -28.62 -13.26 5.96
CA VAL A 176 -27.37 -13.87 5.48
C VAL A 176 -27.04 -13.42 4.07
N SER A 177 -25.75 -13.23 3.81
CA SER A 177 -25.24 -12.91 2.49
C SER A 177 -24.02 -13.77 2.16
N VAL A 178 -23.65 -13.80 0.89
CA VAL A 178 -22.42 -14.44 0.43
C VAL A 178 -21.24 -13.77 1.13
N ALA A 179 -20.36 -14.57 1.72
CA ALA A 179 -19.13 -14.08 2.33
C ALA A 179 -18.25 -13.42 1.26
N ALA A 180 -17.70 -12.26 1.57
CA ALA A 180 -16.80 -11.58 0.65
C ALA A 180 -15.48 -12.35 0.49
N THR A 181 -14.89 -12.27 -0.69
CA THR A 181 -13.52 -12.75 -0.95
C THR A 181 -12.67 -11.62 -1.53
N ILE A 182 -11.35 -11.69 -1.32
CA ILE A 182 -10.39 -10.73 -1.87
C ILE A 182 -9.32 -11.52 -2.65
N THR A 183 -9.34 -11.42 -3.98
CA THR A 183 -8.45 -12.16 -4.88
C THR A 183 -7.21 -11.36 -5.27
N SER A 184 -7.32 -10.06 -5.56
CA SER A 184 -6.16 -9.19 -5.81
C SER A 184 -6.34 -7.77 -5.26
N VAL A 185 -5.22 -7.09 -5.02
CA VAL A 185 -5.11 -5.64 -4.77
C VAL A 185 -4.03 -5.11 -5.71
N THR A 186 -4.29 -4.05 -6.46
CA THR A 186 -3.33 -3.51 -7.44
C THR A 186 -3.44 -2.00 -7.56
N PRO A 187 -2.34 -1.23 -7.47
CA PRO A 187 -0.99 -1.67 -7.10
C PRO A 187 -0.91 -2.17 -5.64
N VAL A 188 0.16 -2.90 -5.30
CA VAL A 188 0.40 -3.44 -3.95
C VAL A 188 1.25 -2.52 -3.06
N SER A 189 1.61 -1.34 -3.55
CA SER A 189 2.37 -0.35 -2.79
C SER A 189 2.11 1.08 -3.27
N GLY A 190 2.45 2.04 -2.42
CA GLY A 190 2.32 3.46 -2.73
C GLY A 190 2.77 4.38 -1.59
N PRO A 191 2.74 5.69 -1.81
CA PRO A 191 3.21 6.71 -0.87
C PRO A 191 2.45 6.69 0.47
N ALA A 192 3.18 6.88 1.56
CA ALA A 192 2.69 7.06 2.93
C ALA A 192 1.69 8.21 3.09
N ARG A 193 1.70 9.19 2.19
CA ARG A 193 0.69 10.26 2.14
C ARG A 193 -0.68 9.78 1.63
N GLY A 194 -0.80 8.53 1.19
CA GLY A 194 -1.97 8.01 0.52
C GLY A 194 -2.11 8.57 -0.90
N GLY A 195 -3.32 8.54 -1.44
CA GLY A 195 -3.63 9.05 -2.77
C GLY A 195 -3.44 8.02 -3.88
N THR A 196 -3.03 6.78 -3.58
CA THR A 196 -2.88 5.73 -4.59
C THR A 196 -4.26 5.17 -4.96
N PRO A 197 -4.71 5.28 -6.22
CA PRO A 197 -5.89 4.56 -6.67
C PRO A 197 -5.56 3.07 -6.74
N ILE A 198 -6.26 2.27 -5.95
CA ILE A 198 -6.16 0.82 -5.95
C ILE A 198 -7.42 0.19 -6.54
N VAL A 199 -7.23 -0.91 -7.25
CA VAL A 199 -8.27 -1.83 -7.71
C VAL A 199 -8.21 -3.08 -6.85
N VAL A 200 -9.35 -3.46 -6.28
CA VAL A 200 -9.50 -4.68 -5.50
C VAL A 200 -10.47 -5.60 -6.23
N THR A 201 -10.06 -6.84 -6.48
CA THR A 201 -10.92 -7.86 -7.11
C THR A 201 -11.30 -8.94 -6.10
N GLY A 202 -12.48 -9.51 -6.27
CA GLY A 202 -13.03 -10.51 -5.34
C GLY A 202 -14.45 -10.90 -5.69
N THR A 203 -15.20 -11.31 -4.68
CA THR A 203 -16.64 -11.62 -4.79
C THR A 203 -17.39 -11.14 -3.57
N GLY A 204 -18.70 -10.94 -3.69
CA GLY A 204 -19.56 -10.56 -2.56
C GLY A 204 -19.25 -9.17 -1.99
N LEU A 205 -18.74 -8.26 -2.82
CA LEU A 205 -18.25 -6.93 -2.40
C LEU A 205 -19.35 -5.86 -2.36
N THR A 206 -20.59 -6.18 -2.75
CA THR A 206 -21.71 -5.23 -2.76
C THR A 206 -21.97 -4.67 -1.35
N GLY A 207 -22.05 -3.34 -1.24
CA GLY A 207 -22.27 -2.63 0.02
C GLY A 207 -21.11 -2.72 1.01
N ALA A 208 -19.90 -3.06 0.54
CA ALA A 208 -18.72 -3.16 1.38
C ALA A 208 -18.30 -1.84 2.02
N THR A 209 -17.95 -1.90 3.30
CA THR A 209 -17.09 -0.90 3.96
C THR A 209 -15.67 -1.43 4.04
N VAL A 210 -14.68 -0.58 3.81
CA VAL A 210 -13.29 -1.01 3.60
C VAL A 210 -12.35 -0.22 4.49
N MET A 211 -11.38 -0.92 5.08
CA MET A 211 -10.29 -0.33 5.86
C MET A 211 -8.94 -0.88 5.36
N LEU A 212 -7.94 -0.01 5.26
CA LEU A 212 -6.57 -0.38 4.91
C LEU A 212 -5.64 0.06 6.05
N GLY A 213 -4.92 -0.89 6.66
CA GLY A 213 -4.09 -0.60 7.84
C GLY A 213 -4.88 -0.03 9.02
N GLY A 214 -6.17 -0.39 9.14
CA GLY A 214 -7.04 0.16 10.17
C GLY A 214 -7.61 1.56 9.87
N VAL A 215 -7.30 2.15 8.72
CA VAL A 215 -7.84 3.45 8.29
C VAL A 215 -8.95 3.24 7.27
N ALA A 216 -10.11 3.88 7.47
CA ALA A 216 -11.26 3.73 6.58
C ALA A 216 -11.00 4.33 5.19
N MET A 217 -11.57 3.68 4.17
CA MET A 217 -11.53 4.11 2.77
C MET A 217 -12.94 4.24 2.19
N THR A 218 -13.10 5.02 1.14
CA THR A 218 -14.35 5.12 0.38
C THR A 218 -14.25 4.31 -0.91
N PRO A 219 -14.85 3.10 -0.98
CA PRO A 219 -14.83 2.29 -2.18
C PRO A 219 -15.89 2.73 -3.20
N THR A 220 -15.56 2.68 -4.49
CA THR A 220 -16.52 2.68 -5.60
C THR A 220 -16.66 1.24 -6.07
N ILE A 221 -17.77 0.61 -5.69
CA ILE A 221 -18.01 -0.82 -5.94
C ILE A 221 -18.62 -1.00 -7.33
N ALA A 222 -18.09 -1.96 -8.09
CA ALA A 222 -18.63 -2.33 -9.40
C ALA A 222 -20.04 -2.92 -9.25
N SER A 223 -20.90 -2.72 -10.26
CA SER A 223 -22.30 -3.16 -10.23
C SER A 223 -22.46 -4.68 -10.11
N ASP A 224 -21.46 -5.45 -10.53
CA ASP A 224 -21.43 -6.91 -10.41
C ASP A 224 -20.93 -7.40 -9.03
N GLY A 225 -20.43 -6.50 -8.17
CA GLY A 225 -19.88 -6.84 -6.86
C GLY A 225 -18.60 -7.68 -6.91
N LEU A 226 -17.92 -7.74 -8.07
CA LEU A 226 -16.69 -8.50 -8.28
C LEU A 226 -15.41 -7.65 -8.15
N SER A 227 -15.56 -6.34 -8.04
CA SER A 227 -14.44 -5.43 -7.78
C SER A 227 -14.88 -4.13 -7.12
N PHE A 228 -13.92 -3.40 -6.56
CA PHE A 228 -14.08 -1.98 -6.24
C PHE A 228 -12.79 -1.22 -6.49
N THR A 229 -12.90 0.08 -6.73
CA THR A 229 -11.76 1.01 -6.67
C THR A 229 -11.80 1.82 -5.39
N ALA A 230 -10.65 2.16 -4.83
CA ALA A 230 -10.55 3.04 -3.66
C ALA A 230 -9.25 3.85 -3.74
N VAL A 231 -9.18 4.94 -3.00
CA VAL A 231 -7.96 5.73 -2.86
C VAL A 231 -7.35 5.46 -1.49
N THR A 232 -6.06 5.11 -1.45
CA THR A 232 -5.39 4.81 -0.18
C THR A 232 -5.36 6.05 0.72
N PRO A 233 -5.63 5.91 2.02
CA PRO A 233 -5.50 7.01 2.97
C PRO A 233 -4.02 7.22 3.33
N PRO A 234 -3.68 8.36 3.97
CA PRO A 234 -2.38 8.51 4.61
C PRO A 234 -2.16 7.42 5.68
N HIS A 235 -0.97 6.84 5.70
CA HIS A 235 -0.55 5.83 6.66
C HIS A 235 0.98 5.87 6.79
N ALA A 236 1.51 5.63 8.00
CA ALA A 236 2.96 5.61 8.21
C ALA A 236 3.64 4.52 7.36
N ALA A 237 4.82 4.82 6.82
CA ALA A 237 5.68 3.84 6.16
C ALA A 237 6.63 3.21 7.18
N ASP A 238 6.16 2.20 7.89
CA ASP A 238 6.93 1.42 8.88
C ASP A 238 7.71 0.24 8.25
N GLY A 239 7.69 0.15 6.91
CA GLY A 239 8.32 -0.93 6.16
C GLY A 239 7.56 -2.25 6.18
N GLN A 240 6.38 -2.31 6.83
CA GLN A 240 5.56 -3.51 6.89
C GLN A 240 4.31 -3.37 6.00
N PRO A 241 3.93 -4.42 5.26
CA PRO A 241 2.66 -4.45 4.54
C PRO A 241 1.47 -4.37 5.49
N VAL A 242 0.49 -3.51 5.19
CA VAL A 242 -0.75 -3.40 5.95
C VAL A 242 -1.84 -4.33 5.42
N ALA A 243 -2.78 -4.71 6.29
CA ALA A 243 -3.92 -5.53 5.94
C ALA A 243 -5.08 -4.72 5.33
N LEU A 244 -5.80 -5.33 4.39
CA LEU A 244 -7.08 -4.83 3.85
C LEU A 244 -8.23 -5.60 4.49
N SER A 245 -9.10 -4.90 5.21
CA SER A 245 -10.33 -5.44 5.78
C SER A 245 -11.53 -4.98 4.97
N VAL A 246 -12.38 -5.92 4.58
CA VAL A 246 -13.62 -5.67 3.85
C VAL A 246 -14.77 -6.25 4.68
N THR A 247 -15.71 -5.40 5.08
CA THR A 247 -16.90 -5.80 5.82
C THR A 247 -18.12 -5.66 4.95
N THR A 248 -18.90 -6.73 4.83
CA THR A 248 -20.18 -6.76 4.11
C THR A 248 -21.25 -7.41 4.98
N ALA A 249 -22.49 -7.50 4.50
CA ALA A 249 -23.54 -8.26 5.19
C ALA A 249 -23.18 -9.74 5.39
N GLY A 250 -22.27 -10.28 4.58
CA GLY A 250 -21.74 -11.65 4.70
C GLY A 250 -20.65 -11.80 5.78
N GLY A 251 -20.32 -10.72 6.50
CA GLY A 251 -19.26 -10.69 7.51
C GLY A 251 -18.01 -9.93 7.03
N THR A 252 -16.94 -10.05 7.81
CA THR A 252 -15.65 -9.39 7.53
C THR A 252 -14.64 -10.40 6.98
N VAL A 253 -13.97 -10.03 5.89
CA VAL A 253 -12.81 -10.74 5.36
C VAL A 253 -11.59 -9.83 5.43
N THR A 254 -10.46 -10.38 5.85
CA THR A 254 -9.19 -9.65 5.95
C THR A 254 -8.16 -10.30 5.04
N ARG A 255 -7.60 -9.53 4.12
CA ARG A 255 -6.41 -9.89 3.37
C ARG A 255 -5.18 -9.32 4.08
N GLN A 256 -4.36 -10.21 4.62
CA GLN A 256 -3.06 -9.83 5.18
C GLN A 256 -2.10 -9.38 4.07
N ASN A 257 -1.15 -8.51 4.42
CA ASN A 257 -0.11 -8.01 3.51
C ASN A 257 -0.66 -7.49 2.18
N ALA A 258 -1.73 -6.70 2.23
CA ALA A 258 -2.47 -6.26 1.06
C ALA A 258 -1.82 -5.07 0.35
N PHE A 259 -1.15 -4.18 1.10
CA PHE A 259 -0.55 -2.97 0.56
C PHE A 259 0.64 -2.52 1.40
N THR A 260 1.72 -2.03 0.78
CA THR A 260 2.89 -1.48 1.48
C THR A 260 2.96 0.03 1.29
N TYR A 261 2.95 0.77 2.39
CA TYR A 261 3.24 2.20 2.37
C TYR A 261 4.75 2.44 2.36
N SER A 262 5.22 3.21 1.39
CA SER A 262 6.62 3.65 1.28
C SER A 262 6.72 5.16 1.47
N ASN A 263 7.90 5.68 1.78
CA ASN A 263 8.05 7.11 2.00
C ASN A 263 7.74 7.89 0.72
N GLY A 264 6.58 8.55 0.65
CA GLY A 264 6.12 9.20 -0.57
C GLY A 264 6.51 10.66 -0.59
N ILE A 265 7.05 11.16 -1.70
CA ILE A 265 7.42 12.58 -1.84
C ILE A 265 6.62 13.32 -2.92
N THR A 266 6.52 14.65 -2.80
CA THR A 266 6.20 15.60 -3.88
C THR A 266 7.24 16.70 -3.97
N VAL A 267 7.44 17.25 -5.17
CA VAL A 267 8.47 18.25 -5.46
C VAL A 267 7.82 19.51 -5.99
N SER A 268 8.16 20.66 -5.40
CA SER A 268 7.69 21.96 -5.87
C SER A 268 8.83 22.98 -5.80
N PRO A 269 9.03 23.82 -6.82
CA PRO A 269 8.41 23.73 -8.13
C PRO A 269 9.07 22.61 -8.95
N ASN A 270 8.30 21.81 -9.69
CA ASN A 270 8.73 20.53 -10.30
C ASN A 270 9.42 20.64 -11.69
N THR A 271 10.07 21.76 -11.97
CA THR A 271 10.70 22.03 -13.26
C THR A 271 12.03 22.76 -13.10
N MET A 272 12.74 23.09 -14.17
CA MET A 272 13.88 24.03 -14.13
C MET A 272 14.19 24.55 -15.53
N PRO A 273 14.29 25.87 -15.73
CA PRO A 273 14.84 26.43 -16.95
C PRO A 273 16.28 25.96 -17.15
N LYS A 274 16.64 25.56 -18.36
CA LYS A 274 18.00 25.17 -18.73
C LYS A 274 19.05 26.22 -18.37
N SER A 275 18.71 27.50 -18.47
CA SER A 275 19.56 28.62 -18.08
C SER A 275 19.95 28.62 -16.59
N GLN A 276 19.20 27.91 -15.74
CA GLN A 276 19.47 27.79 -14.30
C GLN A 276 20.26 26.53 -13.94
N ALA A 277 20.62 25.68 -14.90
CA ALA A 277 21.40 24.47 -14.62
C ALA A 277 22.70 24.78 -13.86
N GLY A 278 23.42 25.85 -14.26
CA GLY A 278 24.68 26.27 -13.64
C GLY A 278 24.57 26.97 -12.28
N THR A 279 23.46 27.66 -12.00
CA THR A 279 23.26 28.45 -10.78
C THR A 279 22.43 27.72 -9.72
N GLY A 280 21.70 26.69 -10.14
CA GLY A 280 20.80 25.86 -9.35
C GLY A 280 19.46 26.52 -9.03
N ARG A 281 18.47 25.68 -8.76
CA ARG A 281 17.10 26.01 -8.40
C ARG A 281 16.75 25.37 -7.06
N THR A 282 16.24 26.19 -6.14
CA THR A 282 15.70 25.71 -4.88
C THR A 282 14.37 24.99 -5.11
N ILE A 283 14.22 23.82 -4.50
CA ILE A 283 13.00 23.03 -4.47
C ILE A 283 12.60 22.71 -3.03
N GLU A 284 11.30 22.64 -2.82
CA GLU A 284 10.65 22.03 -1.69
C GLU A 284 10.36 20.58 -2.03
N VAL A 285 10.79 19.68 -1.15
CA VAL A 285 10.38 18.28 -1.16
C VAL A 285 9.50 18.06 0.05
N THR A 286 8.22 17.77 -0.19
CA THR A 286 7.31 17.38 0.90
C THR A 286 7.18 15.86 0.93
N GLY A 287 7.05 15.28 2.12
CA GLY A 287 7.01 13.83 2.31
C GLY A 287 6.60 13.47 3.74
N VAL A 288 7.18 12.39 4.27
CA VAL A 288 7.10 11.99 5.68
C VAL A 288 8.44 11.43 6.14
N GLY A 289 8.68 11.29 7.45
CA GLY A 289 9.88 10.63 7.97
C GLY A 289 11.18 11.38 7.67
N PHE A 290 11.12 12.68 7.40
CA PHE A 290 12.31 13.49 7.14
C PHE A 290 13.04 13.89 8.43
N SER A 291 12.36 13.85 9.57
CA SER A 291 12.95 14.29 10.85
C SER A 291 14.12 13.43 11.32
N SER A 292 14.17 12.16 10.89
CA SER A 292 15.28 11.24 11.18
C SER A 292 16.41 11.29 10.14
N LEU A 293 16.29 12.10 9.10
CA LEU A 293 17.34 12.21 8.08
C LEU A 293 18.54 12.97 8.65
N ASN A 294 19.74 12.54 8.28
CA ASN A 294 20.99 13.23 8.55
C ASN A 294 21.62 13.67 7.21
N PRO A 295 21.20 14.83 6.65
CA PRO A 295 21.63 15.23 5.31
C PRO A 295 23.13 15.46 5.23
N GLN A 296 23.77 14.87 4.23
CA GLN A 296 25.18 15.13 3.94
C GLN A 296 25.27 16.32 2.98
N ASN A 297 25.36 17.53 3.54
CA ASN A 297 25.56 18.73 2.75
C ASN A 297 27.05 18.93 2.46
N THR A 298 27.54 18.43 1.33
CA THR A 298 28.82 18.88 0.78
C THR A 298 28.63 20.15 -0.06
N ALA A 299 29.61 21.06 -0.01
CA ALA A 299 29.63 22.24 -0.87
C ALA A 299 29.63 21.80 -2.35
N GLY A 300 28.46 21.85 -3.00
CA GLY A 300 28.29 21.46 -4.40
C GLY A 300 27.85 20.01 -4.67
N GLY A 301 27.47 19.21 -3.66
CA GLY A 301 26.87 17.87 -3.87
C GLY A 301 27.81 16.82 -4.49
N THR A 302 29.04 16.71 -3.97
CA THR A 302 30.13 15.95 -4.63
C THR A 302 30.45 14.60 -3.97
N THR A 303 29.62 14.10 -3.06
CA THR A 303 29.87 12.83 -2.36
C THR A 303 28.66 11.91 -2.37
N PRO A 304 28.15 11.52 -3.55
CA PRO A 304 26.90 10.78 -3.63
C PRO A 304 26.96 9.36 -3.05
N ASP A 305 28.16 8.85 -2.75
CA ASP A 305 28.37 7.51 -2.19
C ASP A 305 28.76 7.53 -0.71
N THR A 306 28.44 8.60 0.02
CA THR A 306 28.68 8.70 1.47
C THR A 306 27.52 8.17 2.32
N LEU A 307 27.83 7.86 3.58
CA LEU A 307 26.82 7.52 4.58
C LEU A 307 26.02 8.77 4.96
N GLY A 308 24.70 8.64 5.02
CA GLY A 308 23.78 9.69 5.45
C GLY A 308 22.74 9.99 4.38
N ALA A 309 21.88 10.97 4.66
CA ALA A 309 20.76 11.27 3.78
C ALA A 309 21.18 12.13 2.59
N HIS A 310 20.64 11.80 1.42
CA HIS A 310 20.89 12.50 0.17
C HIS A 310 19.58 12.72 -0.58
N VAL A 311 19.53 13.79 -1.36
CA VAL A 311 18.43 14.05 -2.30
C VAL A 311 19.01 13.99 -3.70
N PHE A 312 18.67 12.95 -4.43
CA PHE A 312 19.19 12.66 -5.75
C PHE A 312 18.20 13.01 -6.84
N LEU A 313 18.76 13.45 -7.96
CA LEU A 313 18.08 13.53 -9.23
C LEU A 313 18.60 12.38 -10.09
N SER A 314 17.74 11.49 -10.59
CA SER A 314 18.12 10.34 -11.43
C SER A 314 17.24 10.28 -12.68
N ARG A 315 17.69 9.54 -13.72
CA ARG A 315 16.84 9.21 -14.87
C ARG A 315 16.12 7.90 -14.58
N GLY A 316 14.82 7.96 -14.39
CA GLY A 316 14.05 6.81 -13.89
C GLY A 316 14.32 6.53 -12.40
N PRO A 317 13.90 5.37 -11.88
CA PRO A 317 14.02 5.04 -10.46
C PRO A 317 15.47 4.88 -10.03
N TYR A 318 15.93 5.67 -9.06
CA TYR A 318 17.27 5.52 -8.48
C TYR A 318 17.45 4.11 -7.90
N ASP A 319 18.60 3.49 -8.13
CA ASP A 319 18.92 2.14 -7.65
C ASP A 319 20.37 2.09 -7.17
N SER A 320 20.54 1.85 -5.86
CA SER A 320 21.85 1.80 -5.21
C SER A 320 22.57 0.46 -5.32
N THR A 321 21.95 -0.60 -5.86
CA THR A 321 22.57 -1.93 -5.98
C THR A 321 23.86 -1.88 -6.81
N THR A 322 24.87 -2.67 -6.42
CA THR A 322 26.15 -2.66 -7.15
C THR A 322 26.10 -3.51 -8.40
N VAL A 323 26.42 -2.90 -9.55
CA VAL A 323 26.70 -3.56 -10.83
C VAL A 323 28.07 -3.09 -11.31
N ALA A 324 29.01 -4.03 -11.45
CA ALA A 324 30.38 -3.75 -11.88
C ALA A 324 31.11 -2.63 -11.09
N GLY A 325 30.85 -2.53 -9.78
CA GLY A 325 31.48 -1.53 -8.90
C GLY A 325 30.78 -0.17 -8.87
N HIS A 326 29.62 -0.03 -9.51
CA HIS A 326 28.83 1.21 -9.54
C HIS A 326 27.36 0.94 -9.20
N LYS A 327 26.59 2.00 -8.89
CA LYS A 327 25.15 1.89 -8.66
C LYS A 327 24.44 1.49 -9.95
N ALA A 328 23.46 0.58 -9.88
CA ALA A 328 22.73 0.07 -11.03
C ALA A 328 21.97 1.17 -11.79
N ASN A 329 21.42 2.15 -11.07
CA ASN A 329 20.94 3.40 -11.65
C ASN A 329 21.37 4.59 -10.78
N PRO A 330 22.48 5.27 -11.13
CA PRO A 330 23.02 6.34 -10.31
C PRO A 330 22.21 7.63 -10.44
N GLN A 331 22.44 8.52 -9.49
CA GLN A 331 22.07 9.93 -9.59
C GLN A 331 22.82 10.63 -10.75
N VAL A 332 22.13 11.51 -11.47
CA VAL A 332 22.71 12.44 -12.44
C VAL A 332 23.14 13.76 -11.79
N SER A 333 22.55 14.09 -10.64
CA SER A 333 22.81 15.30 -9.86
C SER A 333 22.35 15.07 -8.42
N GLU A 334 22.97 15.77 -7.49
CA GLU A 334 22.64 15.76 -6.07
C GLU A 334 22.22 17.17 -5.65
N CYS A 335 21.21 17.23 -4.78
CA CYS A 335 20.74 18.47 -4.19
C CYS A 335 21.76 18.99 -3.17
N ALA A 336 22.14 20.26 -3.29
CA ALA A 336 22.94 20.96 -2.30
C ALA A 336 22.05 21.58 -1.20
N ASP A 337 22.66 21.96 -0.07
CA ASP A 337 22.03 22.70 1.02
C ASP A 337 20.71 22.09 1.51
N VAL A 338 20.68 20.76 1.67
CA VAL A 338 19.50 20.04 2.16
C VAL A 338 19.20 20.46 3.59
N MET A 339 18.04 21.07 3.78
CA MET A 339 17.54 21.55 5.06
C MET A 339 16.23 20.85 5.38
N VAL A 340 16.25 19.99 6.39
CA VAL A 340 15.02 19.40 6.94
C VAL A 340 14.35 20.43 7.83
N LEU A 341 13.13 20.85 7.47
CA LEU A 341 12.37 21.83 8.23
C LEU A 341 11.45 21.17 9.26
N ASN A 342 10.88 20.02 8.90
CA ASN A 342 10.08 19.18 9.78
C ASN A 342 9.96 17.77 9.18
N ASP A 343 9.20 16.89 9.83
CA ASP A 343 9.04 15.51 9.39
C ASP A 343 8.45 15.35 7.98
N GLY A 344 7.73 16.36 7.48
CA GLY A 344 7.07 16.33 6.18
C GLY A 344 7.60 17.32 5.14
N LEU A 345 8.64 18.08 5.43
CA LEU A 345 9.20 19.08 4.51
C LEU A 345 10.72 19.20 4.67
N LEU A 346 11.40 19.11 3.54
CA LEU A 346 12.78 19.56 3.40
C LEU A 346 12.88 20.52 2.20
N ILE A 347 13.87 21.39 2.24
CA ILE A 347 14.23 22.27 1.12
C ILE A 347 15.64 21.88 0.69
N CYS A 348 15.90 21.86 -0.62
CA CYS A 348 17.24 21.70 -1.14
C CYS A 348 17.41 22.44 -2.45
N LYS A 349 18.65 22.67 -2.85
CA LYS A 349 18.99 23.35 -4.10
C LYS A 349 19.46 22.33 -5.12
N ILE A 350 18.63 22.04 -6.11
CA ILE A 350 19.07 21.26 -7.29
C ILE A 350 19.94 22.17 -8.13
N GLY A 351 21.22 21.87 -8.23
CA GLY A 351 22.13 22.59 -9.10
C GLY A 351 23.02 21.64 -9.87
N MET A 352 23.55 22.14 -10.98
CA MET A 352 24.66 21.53 -11.66
C MET A 352 25.80 22.51 -11.65
N VAL A 353 26.61 22.44 -10.61
CA VAL A 353 27.89 23.12 -10.69
C VAL A 353 28.67 22.37 -11.79
N PRO A 354 29.15 23.01 -12.86
CA PRO A 354 30.24 22.41 -13.61
C PRO A 354 31.30 22.06 -12.57
N TYR A 355 31.81 20.82 -12.54
CA TYR A 355 32.80 20.43 -11.55
C TYR A 355 34.02 21.35 -11.76
N THR A 356 34.09 22.42 -10.96
CA THR A 356 35.13 23.44 -10.95
C THR A 356 35.78 23.36 -9.59
N ARG A 357 36.87 22.63 -9.52
CA ARG A 357 37.61 22.44 -8.28
C ARG A 357 38.90 23.23 -8.37
N THR A 358 39.04 24.23 -7.50
CA THR A 358 40.29 24.98 -7.37
C THR A 358 41.26 24.15 -6.54
N THR A 359 42.42 23.82 -7.10
CA THR A 359 43.56 23.27 -6.37
C THR A 359 44.46 24.43 -5.98
N SER A 360 44.51 24.76 -4.70
CA SER A 360 45.45 25.73 -4.14
C SER A 360 46.88 25.20 -4.23
N ASP A 361 47.77 25.99 -4.82
CA ASP A 361 49.23 25.78 -4.89
C ASP A 361 49.67 24.46 -5.56
N ALA A 362 49.24 24.27 -6.82
CA ALA A 362 49.68 23.14 -7.63
C ALA A 362 51.00 23.47 -8.37
N THR A 363 51.98 22.57 -8.32
CA THR A 363 53.23 22.67 -9.09
C THR A 363 53.16 21.74 -10.29
N VAL A 364 53.55 22.25 -11.46
CA VAL A 364 53.68 21.44 -12.68
C VAL A 364 55.16 21.25 -13.03
N THR A 365 55.54 20.01 -13.35
CA THR A 365 56.88 19.62 -13.79
C THR A 365 56.79 18.59 -14.91
N GLY A 366 57.12 18.98 -16.14
CA GLY A 366 56.84 18.19 -17.33
C GLY A 366 55.36 17.86 -17.41
N THR A 367 55.01 16.56 -17.42
CA THR A 367 53.62 16.09 -17.38
C THR A 367 53.09 15.88 -15.98
N THR A 368 53.85 16.14 -14.92
CA THR A 368 53.41 15.86 -13.54
C THR A 368 52.78 17.10 -12.93
N LEU A 369 51.58 16.96 -12.38
CA LEU A 369 50.89 17.97 -11.58
C LEU A 369 50.83 17.49 -10.12
N VAL A 370 51.45 18.24 -9.21
CA VAL A 370 51.44 17.93 -7.77
C VAL A 370 50.72 19.04 -7.04
N SER A 371 49.74 18.70 -6.20
CA SER A 371 49.08 19.66 -5.33
C SER A 371 49.00 19.08 -3.92
N PRO A 372 49.73 19.64 -2.92
CA PRO A 372 49.77 19.10 -1.55
C PRO A 372 48.40 19.09 -0.86
N THR A 373 47.51 19.97 -1.30
CA THR A 373 46.14 20.13 -0.75
C THR A 373 45.07 19.52 -1.64
N ALA A 374 45.45 18.96 -2.81
CA ALA A 374 44.49 18.27 -3.65
C ALA A 374 44.20 16.86 -3.08
N ASN A 375 42.99 16.39 -3.36
CA ASN A 375 42.57 15.00 -3.28
C ASN A 375 42.18 14.53 -4.69
N PHE A 376 43.14 14.37 -5.59
CA PHE A 376 42.93 13.84 -6.93
C PHE A 376 42.35 12.42 -6.87
N THR A 377 41.34 12.16 -7.68
CA THR A 377 40.70 10.85 -7.81
C THR A 377 40.58 10.46 -9.28
N SER A 378 40.20 9.22 -9.57
CA SER A 378 39.91 8.78 -10.94
C SER A 378 38.83 9.62 -11.63
N ALA A 379 37.95 10.31 -10.88
CA ALA A 379 36.94 11.21 -11.42
C ALA A 379 37.53 12.51 -12.01
N ASP A 380 38.78 12.86 -11.66
CA ASP A 380 39.46 14.05 -12.18
C ASP A 380 40.10 13.83 -13.56
N VAL A 381 40.19 12.57 -14.03
CA VAL A 381 40.80 12.21 -15.32
C VAL A 381 40.00 12.79 -16.50
N GLY A 382 40.68 13.62 -17.30
CA GLY A 382 40.14 14.30 -18.48
C GLY A 382 39.59 15.70 -18.22
N LEU A 383 39.65 16.20 -16.98
CA LEU A 383 39.34 17.60 -16.67
C LEU A 383 40.44 18.51 -17.18
N ALA A 384 40.05 19.66 -17.75
CA ALA A 384 41.01 20.68 -18.16
C ALA A 384 41.64 21.32 -16.93
N VAL A 385 42.95 21.50 -17.00
CA VAL A 385 43.71 22.23 -15.99
C VAL A 385 43.94 23.63 -16.52
N THR A 386 43.49 24.62 -15.77
CA THR A 386 43.67 26.04 -16.09
C THR A 386 44.46 26.70 -14.98
N ALA A 387 45.49 27.48 -15.34
CA ALA A 387 46.25 28.25 -14.37
C ALA A 387 45.45 29.48 -13.93
N GLY A 388 45.53 29.85 -12.65
CA GLY A 388 44.98 31.11 -12.17
C GLY A 388 45.80 32.31 -12.69
N THR A 389 45.27 33.52 -12.53
CA THR A 389 45.82 34.76 -13.12
C THR A 389 46.86 35.47 -12.24
N ALA A 390 47.40 34.82 -11.21
CA ALA A 390 48.30 35.47 -10.26
C ALA A 390 49.75 35.52 -10.78
N THR A 391 50.39 36.67 -10.67
CA THR A 391 51.82 36.85 -10.98
C THR A 391 52.70 36.29 -9.87
N VAL A 392 53.53 35.30 -10.20
CA VAL A 392 54.53 34.70 -9.30
C VAL A 392 55.92 34.63 -9.93
N PRO A 393 57.02 34.54 -9.14
CA PRO A 393 58.40 34.63 -9.65
C PRO A 393 58.85 33.50 -10.60
N ALA A 394 58.06 32.43 -10.76
CA ALA A 394 58.28 31.35 -11.73
C ALA A 394 56.95 30.66 -12.03
N PRO A 395 56.09 31.26 -12.88
CA PRO A 395 54.79 30.70 -13.17
C PRO A 395 54.96 29.44 -14.03
N GLY A 396 54.29 28.36 -13.63
CA GLY A 396 54.10 27.22 -14.53
C GLY A 396 53.22 27.66 -15.70
N VAL A 397 53.56 27.27 -16.92
CA VAL A 397 52.77 27.58 -18.12
C VAL A 397 52.32 26.29 -18.78
N LEU A 398 51.02 26.05 -18.74
CA LEU A 398 50.40 24.88 -19.36
C LEU A 398 50.33 25.05 -20.88
N ALA A 399 50.53 23.95 -21.60
CA ALA A 399 50.23 23.90 -23.02
C ALA A 399 48.71 24.09 -23.25
N ALA A 400 48.34 24.52 -24.45
CA ALA A 400 46.93 24.56 -24.82
C ALA A 400 46.31 23.14 -24.71
N ASN A 401 45.04 23.07 -24.31
CA ASN A 401 44.29 21.83 -24.17
C ASN A 401 44.91 20.81 -23.19
N THR A 402 45.61 21.27 -22.17
CA THR A 402 46.12 20.41 -21.09
C THR A 402 44.97 19.89 -20.20
N VAL A 403 44.91 18.57 -20.04
CA VAL A 403 43.97 17.84 -19.18
C VAL A 403 44.71 16.84 -18.29
N ILE A 404 44.07 16.37 -17.22
CA ILE A 404 44.57 15.23 -16.43
C ILE A 404 44.46 13.95 -17.28
N ALA A 405 45.58 13.33 -17.61
CA ALA A 405 45.64 12.04 -18.31
C ALA A 405 45.50 10.84 -17.37
N SER A 406 46.04 10.91 -16.16
CA SER A 406 45.88 9.88 -15.13
C SER A 406 46.12 10.45 -13.74
N VAL A 407 45.68 9.73 -12.70
CA VAL A 407 45.95 10.09 -11.30
C VAL A 407 46.79 8.99 -10.66
N THR A 408 47.93 9.36 -10.10
CA THR A 408 48.88 8.41 -9.50
C THR A 408 48.79 8.38 -7.98
N SER A 409 48.28 9.44 -7.35
CA SER A 409 47.98 9.51 -5.92
C SER A 409 46.96 10.62 -5.63
N PRO A 410 46.42 10.72 -4.40
CA PRO A 410 45.59 11.86 -4.00
C PRO A 410 46.25 13.23 -4.20
N THR A 411 47.57 13.32 -4.24
CA THR A 411 48.29 14.60 -4.38
C THR A 411 48.99 14.76 -5.73
N THR A 412 48.97 13.72 -6.59
CA THR A 412 49.71 13.70 -7.85
C THR A 412 48.86 13.21 -9.00
N ALA A 413 48.84 14.00 -10.08
CA ALA A 413 48.22 13.67 -11.36
C ALA A 413 49.24 13.77 -12.50
N VAL A 414 48.99 13.05 -13.60
CA VAL A 414 49.75 13.13 -14.85
C VAL A 414 48.90 13.84 -15.89
N LEU A 415 49.50 14.73 -16.66
CA LEU A 415 48.90 15.55 -17.71
C LEU A 415 49.16 14.95 -19.08
N ASN A 416 48.24 15.17 -20.02
CA ASN A 416 48.39 14.70 -21.40
C ASN A 416 49.49 15.43 -22.18
N ASN A 417 49.72 16.70 -21.84
CA ASN A 417 50.75 17.54 -22.43
C ASN A 417 51.72 17.98 -21.35
N ALA A 418 53.02 17.98 -21.68
CA ALA A 418 54.02 18.58 -20.81
C ALA A 418 53.76 20.10 -20.68
N ALA A 419 54.01 20.66 -19.50
CA ALA A 419 54.05 22.10 -19.34
C ALA A 419 55.08 22.71 -20.28
N THR A 420 54.72 23.85 -20.86
CA THR A 420 55.66 24.66 -21.67
C THR A 420 56.70 25.35 -20.79
N THR A 421 56.41 25.51 -19.50
CA THR A 421 57.35 25.96 -18.47
C THR A 421 56.96 25.34 -17.14
N ASP A 422 57.91 24.69 -16.48
CA ASP A 422 57.72 24.13 -15.13
C ASP A 422 57.59 25.25 -14.10
N GLY A 423 56.74 25.06 -13.08
CA GLY A 423 56.55 26.08 -12.06
C GLY A 423 55.23 25.99 -11.31
N LEU A 424 54.92 27.03 -10.54
CA LEU A 424 53.73 27.10 -9.69
C LEU A 424 52.51 27.58 -10.49
N LEU A 425 51.39 26.90 -10.31
CA LEU A 425 50.06 27.24 -10.83
C LEU A 425 49.19 27.73 -9.66
N VAL A 426 49.33 29.01 -9.31
CA VAL A 426 48.54 29.61 -8.21
C VAL A 426 47.06 29.66 -8.60
N GLY A 427 46.21 29.06 -7.78
CA GLY A 427 44.77 29.02 -8.03
C GLY A 427 44.39 28.19 -9.25
N ALA A 428 45.14 27.12 -9.55
CA ALA A 428 44.80 26.23 -10.64
C ALA A 428 43.37 25.68 -10.49
N THR A 429 42.59 25.72 -11.56
CA THR A 429 41.23 25.20 -11.59
C THR A 429 41.16 23.97 -12.47
N LEU A 430 40.60 22.90 -11.92
CA LEU A 430 40.14 21.73 -12.66
C LEU A 430 38.71 22.01 -13.07
N ALA A 431 38.46 22.12 -14.37
CA ALA A 431 37.15 22.52 -14.87
C ALA A 431 36.85 21.92 -16.24
N GLY A 432 35.58 21.98 -16.60
CA GLY A 432 35.18 22.00 -18.00
C GLY A 432 34.82 20.64 -18.61
N SER A 433 34.56 20.71 -19.91
CA SER A 433 34.11 19.56 -20.71
C SER A 433 35.28 18.65 -21.02
N ARG A 434 35.06 17.34 -20.90
CA ARG A 434 36.08 16.33 -21.18
C ARG A 434 36.11 16.00 -22.67
N THR A 435 37.26 16.09 -23.31
CA THR A 435 37.38 15.84 -24.75
C THR A 435 37.92 14.44 -25.01
N ILE A 436 37.17 13.62 -25.72
CA ILE A 436 37.60 12.31 -26.24
C ILE A 436 38.10 12.54 -27.66
N ALA A 437 39.40 12.37 -27.86
CA ALA A 437 40.00 12.51 -29.17
C ALA A 437 39.60 11.33 -30.07
N SER A 438 39.31 11.62 -31.34
CA SER A 438 39.06 10.62 -32.37
C SER A 438 38.02 9.57 -31.96
N ALA A 439 36.85 10.00 -31.50
CA ALA A 439 35.77 9.08 -31.14
C ALA A 439 34.96 8.67 -32.37
N THR A 440 34.37 7.48 -32.35
CA THR A 440 33.42 7.00 -33.38
C THR A 440 32.09 6.68 -32.73
N THR A 441 31.01 6.89 -33.47
CA THR A 441 29.69 6.43 -33.06
C THR A 441 29.22 5.27 -33.91
N SER A 442 28.61 4.26 -33.27
CA SER A 442 27.99 3.12 -33.95
C SER A 442 26.59 2.93 -33.42
N THR A 443 25.62 2.64 -34.30
CA THR A 443 24.25 2.28 -33.89
C THR A 443 23.92 0.90 -34.42
N SER A 444 23.63 -0.03 -33.50
CA SER A 444 23.23 -1.39 -33.83
C SER A 444 22.13 -1.87 -32.88
N GLY A 445 21.08 -2.49 -33.42
CA GLY A 445 19.97 -3.01 -32.59
C GLY A 445 19.25 -1.96 -31.74
N GLY A 446 19.27 -0.68 -32.14
CA GLY A 446 18.68 0.43 -31.37
C GLY A 446 19.57 0.98 -30.26
N VAL A 447 20.77 0.43 -30.06
CA VAL A 447 21.77 0.93 -29.11
C VAL A 447 22.81 1.75 -29.86
N THR A 448 23.06 2.97 -29.39
CA THR A 448 24.14 3.83 -29.91
C THR A 448 25.33 3.77 -28.96
N THR A 449 26.54 3.50 -29.47
CA THR A 449 27.79 3.55 -28.70
C THR A 449 28.67 4.70 -29.16
N LEU A 450 29.47 5.23 -28.23
CA LEU A 450 30.59 6.13 -28.46
C LEU A 450 31.87 5.40 -28.07
N THR A 451 32.74 5.14 -29.03
CA THR A 451 33.99 4.40 -28.83
C THR A 451 35.19 5.32 -29.05
N ALA A 452 36.13 5.32 -28.10
CA ALA A 452 37.40 6.01 -28.25
C ALA A 452 38.37 5.17 -29.10
N ASN A 453 38.89 5.73 -30.20
CA ASN A 453 39.76 4.96 -31.11
C ASN A 453 41.25 4.91 -30.68
N THR A 454 41.60 5.43 -29.51
CA THR A 454 43.00 5.51 -29.04
C THR A 454 43.40 4.41 -28.06
N GLY A 455 42.46 3.57 -27.58
CA GLY A 455 42.76 2.37 -26.77
C GLY A 455 43.46 2.63 -25.43
N THR A 456 43.23 3.79 -24.81
CA THR A 456 43.91 4.21 -23.57
C THR A 456 43.04 4.16 -22.31
N GLY A 457 41.85 3.57 -22.39
CA GLY A 457 40.95 3.45 -21.25
C GLY A 457 40.41 4.80 -20.80
N LEU A 458 39.76 5.52 -21.73
CA LEU A 458 39.32 6.88 -21.50
C LEU A 458 38.02 6.98 -20.68
N PHE A 459 37.01 6.17 -20.87
CA PHE A 459 35.74 6.37 -20.14
C PHE A 459 35.84 5.91 -18.69
N THR A 460 35.39 6.75 -17.76
CA THR A 460 35.26 6.41 -16.33
C THR A 460 33.81 6.60 -15.87
N SER A 461 33.40 6.00 -14.76
CA SER A 461 32.03 6.17 -14.23
C SER A 461 31.62 7.62 -14.03
N ALA A 462 32.58 8.54 -13.87
CA ALA A 462 32.31 9.97 -13.81
C ALA A 462 31.74 10.55 -15.13
N ASP A 463 31.93 9.85 -16.26
CA ASP A 463 31.41 10.24 -17.57
C ASP A 463 29.93 9.91 -17.78
N ILE A 464 29.36 9.02 -16.95
CA ILE A 464 27.94 8.67 -17.03
C ILE A 464 27.11 9.92 -16.74
N GLY A 465 26.15 10.22 -17.62
CA GLY A 465 25.31 11.42 -17.58
C GLY A 465 25.89 12.64 -18.30
N ARG A 466 27.16 12.62 -18.74
CA ARG A 466 27.72 13.72 -19.54
C ARG A 466 27.11 13.77 -20.93
N MET A 467 26.77 14.98 -21.37
CA MET A 467 26.23 15.25 -22.72
C MET A 467 27.34 15.35 -23.75
N VAL A 468 27.18 14.75 -24.91
CA VAL A 468 28.14 14.82 -26.03
C VAL A 468 27.88 16.08 -26.86
N ASN A 469 28.89 16.92 -27.11
CA ASN A 469 28.88 18.05 -28.07
C ASN A 469 27.65 18.98 -28.02
N ASN A 470 27.00 19.14 -26.84
CA ASN A 470 25.78 19.94 -26.68
C ASN A 470 24.54 19.43 -27.46
N THR A 471 24.54 18.16 -27.88
CA THR A 471 23.52 17.60 -28.78
C THR A 471 22.24 17.13 -28.08
N GLY A 472 22.18 17.19 -26.74
CA GLY A 472 21.10 16.57 -25.96
C GLY A 472 21.28 15.07 -25.75
N VAL A 473 22.21 14.42 -26.45
CA VAL A 473 22.57 13.00 -26.29
C VAL A 473 23.65 12.86 -25.22
N TYR A 474 23.48 11.92 -24.29
CA TYR A 474 24.34 11.76 -23.12
C TYR A 474 24.74 10.30 -22.90
N ILE A 475 25.81 10.08 -22.13
CA ILE A 475 26.29 8.74 -21.79
C ILE A 475 25.35 8.10 -20.74
N THR A 476 24.82 6.90 -21.03
CA THR A 476 23.93 6.15 -20.13
C THR A 476 24.65 5.08 -19.34
N SER A 477 25.66 4.46 -19.93
CA SER A 477 26.50 3.45 -19.27
C SER A 477 27.84 3.33 -19.99
N ILE A 478 28.78 2.65 -19.34
CA ILE A 478 30.11 2.39 -19.87
C ILE A 478 30.28 0.88 -19.89
N THR A 479 30.56 0.31 -21.06
CA THR A 479 30.65 -1.14 -21.24
C THR A 479 32.06 -1.66 -21.00
N ASP A 480 33.05 -0.84 -21.30
CA ASP A 480 34.47 -1.08 -21.06
C ASP A 480 35.19 0.27 -20.96
N THR A 481 36.51 0.25 -20.79
CA THR A 481 37.29 1.46 -20.60
C THR A 481 37.31 2.40 -21.83
N ASP A 482 36.91 1.94 -23.02
CA ASP A 482 36.96 2.70 -24.27
C ASP A 482 35.60 2.89 -24.95
N THR A 483 34.53 2.29 -24.43
CA THR A 483 33.19 2.31 -25.03
C THR A 483 32.12 2.73 -24.03
N ALA A 484 31.37 3.76 -24.41
CA ALA A 484 30.20 4.25 -23.70
C ALA A 484 28.92 4.03 -24.52
N ILE A 485 27.80 3.74 -23.84
CA ILE A 485 26.47 3.71 -24.46
C ILE A 485 25.85 5.11 -24.36
N LEU A 486 25.23 5.56 -25.45
CA LEU A 486 24.55 6.84 -25.54
C LEU A 486 23.03 6.67 -25.38
N SER A 487 22.37 7.75 -24.93
CA SER A 487 20.92 7.83 -24.76
C SER A 487 20.12 7.81 -26.06
N GLY A 488 20.80 7.91 -27.20
CA GLY A 488 20.20 7.93 -28.53
C GLY A 488 21.25 8.23 -29.61
N PRO A 489 20.85 8.21 -30.90
CA PRO A 489 21.75 8.51 -32.00
C PRO A 489 22.17 9.98 -32.00
N LEU A 490 23.43 10.26 -32.35
CA LEU A 490 23.87 11.63 -32.65
C LEU A 490 23.39 12.04 -34.05
N ALA A 491 22.94 13.28 -34.20
CA ALA A 491 22.51 13.82 -35.49
C ALA A 491 23.66 13.96 -36.51
N THR A 492 24.90 14.04 -36.02
CA THR A 492 26.12 14.07 -36.81
C THR A 492 27.04 12.95 -36.35
N ASP A 493 27.46 12.09 -37.27
CA ASP A 493 28.49 11.09 -37.00
C ASP A 493 29.81 11.79 -36.65
N LEU A 494 30.45 11.35 -35.57
CA LEU A 494 31.69 11.92 -35.07
C LEU A 494 32.93 11.34 -35.75
N SER A 495 32.82 10.68 -36.91
CA SER A 495 33.92 9.97 -37.59
C SER A 495 35.28 10.71 -37.56
N ALA A 496 36.12 10.36 -36.57
CA ALA A 496 37.42 10.95 -36.25
C ALA A 496 37.42 12.41 -35.72
N ALA A 497 36.26 12.95 -35.36
CA ALA A 497 36.10 14.19 -34.61
C ALA A 497 36.22 13.96 -33.09
N ASN A 498 36.50 15.04 -32.36
CA ASN A 498 36.54 15.02 -30.91
C ASN A 498 35.11 15.01 -30.32
N ALA A 499 34.86 14.12 -29.35
CA ALA A 499 33.64 14.17 -28.54
C ALA A 499 33.89 14.99 -27.27
N VAL A 500 33.19 16.10 -27.12
CA VAL A 500 33.27 16.98 -25.94
C VAL A 500 32.12 16.62 -24.99
N LEU A 501 32.46 15.95 -23.89
CA LEU A 501 31.56 15.54 -22.82
C LEU A 501 31.33 16.69 -21.83
N LYS A 502 30.10 17.19 -21.77
CA LYS A 502 29.69 18.37 -20.99
C LYS A 502 28.88 17.94 -19.76
N ASN A 503 29.09 18.62 -18.63
CA ASN A 503 28.33 18.43 -17.39
C ASN A 503 26.97 19.18 -17.38
N VAL A 504 26.22 19.18 -18.48
CA VAL A 504 24.90 19.84 -18.54
C VAL A 504 23.81 18.78 -18.39
N LEU A 505 22.79 19.02 -17.56
CA LEU A 505 21.62 18.15 -17.42
C LEU A 505 20.93 18.24 -18.78
N PRO A 506 20.82 17.15 -19.53
CA PRO A 506 20.06 17.17 -20.76
C PRO A 506 18.60 17.52 -20.48
N ASP A 507 17.93 18.08 -21.48
CA ASP A 507 16.49 18.31 -21.35
C ASP A 507 15.78 16.96 -21.09
N GLY A 508 14.74 16.99 -20.26
CA GLY A 508 13.96 15.80 -19.96
C GLY A 508 13.37 15.74 -18.56
N ALA A 509 12.64 14.65 -18.32
CA ALA A 509 12.05 14.33 -17.05
C ALA A 509 13.02 13.51 -16.18
N TYR A 510 13.08 13.88 -14.91
CA TYR A 510 13.91 13.26 -13.89
C TYR A 510 13.08 12.82 -12.70
N THR A 511 13.64 11.88 -11.97
CA THR A 511 13.12 11.40 -10.69
C THR A 511 13.88 12.11 -9.58
N VAL A 512 13.18 12.77 -8.67
CA VAL A 512 13.76 13.15 -7.37
C VAL A 512 13.61 11.95 -6.43
N THR A 513 14.66 11.63 -5.70
CA THR A 513 14.67 10.56 -4.70
C THR A 513 15.36 11.05 -3.44
N VAL A 514 14.70 10.93 -2.30
CA VAL A 514 15.31 11.10 -0.98
C VAL A 514 15.72 9.72 -0.48
N VAL A 515 17.00 9.54 -0.14
CA VAL A 515 17.51 8.35 0.54
C VAL A 515 18.10 8.73 1.88
N ASN A 516 18.09 7.81 2.85
CA ASN A 516 18.75 8.00 4.14
C ASN A 516 20.20 7.49 4.18
N ASP A 517 20.66 6.80 3.13
CA ASP A 517 22.03 6.32 2.96
C ASP A 517 22.41 6.38 1.48
N GLY A 518 23.40 7.22 1.14
CA GLY A 518 23.88 7.41 -0.22
C GLY A 518 24.85 6.34 -0.69
N ARG A 519 25.38 5.48 0.19
CA ARG A 519 26.46 4.54 -0.17
C ARG A 519 26.07 3.58 -1.28
N LEU A 520 27.09 3.10 -1.99
CA LEU A 520 26.95 1.98 -2.90
C LEU A 520 26.42 0.74 -2.16
N ASN A 521 25.45 0.06 -2.77
CA ASN A 521 24.73 -1.10 -2.24
C ASN A 521 24.00 -0.83 -0.91
N ALA A 522 23.61 0.42 -0.64
CA ALA A 522 22.94 0.80 0.61
C ALA A 522 21.68 -0.04 0.89
N VAL A 523 20.90 -0.39 -0.14
CA VAL A 523 19.71 -1.26 -0.01
C VAL A 523 20.01 -2.65 0.57
N VAL A 524 21.24 -3.15 0.39
CA VAL A 524 21.67 -4.44 0.93
C VAL A 524 22.43 -4.26 2.24
N ASN A 525 23.30 -3.24 2.31
CA ASN A 525 24.25 -3.06 3.40
C ASN A 525 23.68 -2.30 4.60
N ASN A 526 22.54 -1.63 4.45
CA ASN A 526 21.88 -0.88 5.50
C ASN A 526 20.48 -1.47 5.75
N PRO A 527 20.27 -2.20 6.87
CA PRO A 527 18.97 -2.79 7.19
C PRO A 527 17.88 -1.75 7.50
N SER A 528 18.28 -0.50 7.73
CA SER A 528 17.38 0.65 7.89
C SER A 528 17.33 1.52 6.64
N TYR A 529 17.81 1.05 5.49
CA TYR A 529 17.73 1.79 4.24
C TYR A 529 16.29 2.15 3.92
N ASN A 530 16.07 3.43 3.66
CA ASN A 530 14.80 3.97 3.26
C ASN A 530 15.01 4.89 2.06
N GLN A 531 14.20 4.67 1.05
CA GLN A 531 14.18 5.41 -0.19
C GLN A 531 12.77 5.90 -0.44
N SER A 532 12.64 7.17 -0.81
CA SER A 532 11.35 7.71 -1.19
C SER A 532 10.86 7.10 -2.51
N VAL A 533 9.56 6.84 -2.61
CA VAL A 533 8.89 6.51 -3.87
C VAL A 533 8.19 7.76 -4.41
N ILE A 534 8.28 7.97 -5.72
CA ILE A 534 7.65 9.10 -6.42
C ILE A 534 6.13 8.96 -6.31
N SER A 535 5.43 9.95 -5.75
CA SER A 535 3.98 10.04 -5.93
C SER A 535 3.68 10.52 -7.36
N SER A 536 2.62 10.02 -8.00
CA SER A 536 2.23 10.37 -9.38
C SER A 536 2.11 11.90 -9.53
N GLY A 537 3.14 12.56 -10.07
CA GLY A 537 3.26 14.02 -10.12
C GLY A 537 4.62 14.61 -9.70
N SER A 538 5.52 13.80 -9.12
CA SER A 538 6.78 14.30 -8.53
C SER A 538 8.01 14.21 -9.45
N THR A 539 7.79 14.06 -10.76
CA THR A 539 8.86 14.15 -11.75
C THR A 539 9.34 15.59 -11.86
N PHE A 540 10.66 15.78 -11.95
CA PHE A 540 11.28 17.09 -12.12
C PHE A 540 11.73 17.28 -13.58
N THR A 541 11.27 18.32 -14.26
CA THR A 541 11.55 18.51 -15.69
C THR A 541 12.54 19.62 -15.94
N VAL A 542 13.63 19.33 -16.66
CA VAL A 542 14.59 20.35 -17.13
C VAL A 542 14.36 20.62 -18.61
N GLY A 543 14.29 21.89 -19.01
CA GLY A 543 14.11 22.26 -20.41
C GLY A 543 14.15 23.76 -20.65
N ASP A 544 14.13 24.13 -21.92
CA ASP A 544 14.00 25.51 -22.37
C ASP A 544 12.56 26.00 -22.12
N TYR A 545 12.40 26.94 -21.19
CA TYR A 545 11.12 27.57 -20.96
C TYR A 545 10.85 28.60 -22.06
N VAL A 546 9.88 28.33 -22.93
CA VAL A 546 9.22 29.40 -23.69
C VAL A 546 8.25 30.06 -22.70
N THR A 547 8.58 31.25 -22.22
CA THR A 547 7.61 32.08 -21.52
C THR A 547 6.55 32.45 -22.55
N THR A 548 5.37 31.81 -22.51
CA THR A 548 4.19 32.38 -23.16
C THR A 548 3.84 33.64 -22.38
N SER A 549 4.25 34.78 -22.92
CA SER A 549 3.85 36.13 -22.49
C SER A 549 2.34 36.32 -22.58
#